data_AF-D6GVZ8-F1
#
_entry.id   AF-D6GVZ8-F1
#
_cell.length_a   1.000
_cell.length_b   1.000
_cell.length_c   1.000
_cell.angle_alpha   90.00
_cell.angle_beta   90.00
_cell.angle_gamma   90.00
#
_symmetry.space_group_name_H-M   'P 1'
#
loop_
_entity.id
_entity.type
_entity.pdbx_description
1 polymer ?
#
loop_
_entity_poly.entity_id
_entity_poly.type
_entity_poly.pdbx_seq_one_letter_code
_entity_poly.pdbx_strand_id
1 'polypeptide(L)' 'MTYIKQIELENFKSFAGRTKLSFINGFNAIAGANGSGKSNVIDALLFVFGGSSKKR' A
#
# COMPACT_ATOMS: atom_id res chain seq x y z
N MET A 1 -15.90 0.98 14.94
CA MET A 1 -15.28 1.83 13.90
C MET A 1 -14.49 0.95 12.96
N THR A 2 -14.71 1.09 11.67
CA THR A 2 -13.99 0.33 10.63
C THR A 2 -12.61 0.96 10.41
N TYR A 3 -11.58 0.13 10.24
CA TYR A 3 -10.23 0.56 9.85
C TYR A 3 -9.59 -0.51 8.95
N ILE A 4 -8.54 -0.14 8.23
CA ILE A 4 -7.78 -1.08 7.41
C ILE A 4 -6.88 -1.90 8.34
N LYS A 5 -7.18 -3.19 8.52
CA LYS A 5 -6.35 -4.09 9.36
C LYS A 5 -5.10 -4.55 8.64
N GLN A 6 -5.18 -4.71 7.33
CA GLN A 6 -4.12 -5.31 6.53
C GLN A 6 -4.32 -5.01 5.05
N ILE A 7 -3.23 -4.96 4.29
CA ILE A 7 -3.24 -5.18 2.84
C ILE A 7 -2.35 -6.36 2.47
N GLU A 8 -2.68 -6.98 1.35
CA GLU A 8 -1.91 -8.05 0.75
C GLU A 8 -1.62 -7.68 -0.70
N LEU A 9 -0.36 -7.78 -1.07
CA LEU A 9 0.17 -7.38 -2.37
C LEU A 9 0.79 -8.62 -3.01
N GLU A 10 0.39 -8.93 -4.23
CA GLU A 10 0.99 -10.00 -5.01
C GLU A 10 1.45 -9.44 -6.35
N ASN A 11 2.77 -9.46 -6.58
CA ASN A 11 3.39 -8.93 -7.81
C ASN A 11 2.92 -7.49 -8.16
N PHE A 12 2.79 -6.63 -7.15
CA PHE A 12 2.29 -5.26 -7.32
C PHE A 12 3.42 -4.23 -7.37
N LYS A 13 3.65 -3.64 -8.55
CA LYS A 13 4.73 -2.67 -8.81
C LYS A 13 6.10 -3.21 -8.33
N SER A 14 6.71 -2.59 -7.32
CA SER A 14 8.00 -3.01 -6.78
C SER A 14 7.90 -4.14 -5.74
N PHE A 15 6.69 -4.56 -5.35
CA PHE A 15 6.49 -5.68 -4.42
C PHE A 15 6.43 -6.99 -5.21
N ALA A 16 7.57 -7.69 -5.30
CA ALA A 16 7.66 -9.00 -5.92
C ALA A 16 7.12 -10.10 -4.98
N GLY A 17 6.44 -11.09 -5.55
CA GLY A 17 5.83 -12.18 -4.77
C GLY A 17 4.72 -11.68 -3.84
N ARG A 18 4.41 -12.48 -2.83
CA ARG A 18 3.33 -12.21 -1.87
C ARG A 18 3.86 -11.46 -0.65
N THR A 19 3.39 -10.23 -0.46
CA THR A 19 3.74 -9.35 0.67
C THR A 19 2.50 -9.00 1.47
N LYS A 20 2.61 -9.07 2.80
CA LYS A 20 1.52 -8.78 3.75
C LYS A 20 1.93 -7.63 4.65
N LEU A 21 1.15 -6.55 4.64
CA LEU A 21 1.37 -5.39 5.52
C LEU A 21 0.21 -5.26 6.49
N SER A 22 0.50 -5.36 7.79
CA SER A 22 -0.48 -5.20 8.87
C SER A 22 -0.46 -3.78 9.42
N PHE A 23 -1.63 -3.27 9.78
CA PHE A 23 -1.79 -1.94 10.36
C PHE A 23 -2.42 -2.05 11.74
N ILE A 24 -2.00 -1.15 12.63
CA ILE A 24 -2.66 -0.96 13.93
C ILE A 24 -3.81 0.03 13.78
N ASN A 25 -4.78 -0.05 14.70
CA ASN A 25 -5.77 1.00 14.83
C ASN A 25 -5.09 2.29 15.36
N GLY A 26 -5.43 3.45 14.80
CA GLY A 26 -4.78 4.72 15.10
C GLY A 26 -3.78 5.16 14.03
N PHE A 27 -2.53 5.43 14.41
CA PHE A 27 -1.52 6.01 13.54
C PHE A 27 -0.49 4.97 13.07
N ASN A 28 -0.22 4.96 11.76
CA ASN A 28 0.80 4.11 11.15
C ASN A 28 1.72 4.99 10.29
N ALA A 29 3.03 4.69 10.29
CA ALA A 29 4.01 5.38 9.45
C ALA A 29 4.76 4.38 8.58
N ILE A 30 4.88 4.68 7.28
CA ILE A 30 5.65 3.89 6.31
C ILE A 30 6.94 4.65 6.01
N ALA A 31 8.07 4.13 6.47
CA ALA A 31 9.38 4.75 6.33
C ALA A 31 10.39 3.80 5.66
N GLY A 32 11.51 4.37 5.20
CA GLY A 32 12.53 3.65 4.43
C GLY A 32 13.28 4.55 3.45
N ALA A 33 14.38 4.06 2.88
CA ALA A 33 15.23 4.81 1.95
C ALA A 33 14.50 5.26 0.67
N ASN A 34 15.04 6.27 -0.03
CA ASN A 34 14.51 6.69 -1.33
C ASN A 34 14.58 5.53 -2.32
N GLY A 35 13.51 5.34 -3.12
CA GLY A 35 13.40 4.21 -4.05
C GLY A 35 12.92 2.89 -3.44
N SER A 36 12.73 2.77 -2.12
CA SER A 36 12.34 1.50 -1.48
C SER A 36 10.88 1.06 -1.68
N GLY A 37 10.11 1.75 -2.54
CA GLY A 37 8.72 1.35 -2.85
C GLY A 37 7.64 1.83 -1.87
N LYS A 38 7.94 2.74 -0.93
CA LYS A 38 6.96 3.24 0.07
C LYS A 38 5.66 3.77 -0.55
N SER A 39 5.77 4.61 -1.57
CA SER A 39 4.60 5.21 -2.25
C SER A 39 3.72 4.15 -2.94
N ASN A 40 4.28 2.99 -3.31
CA ASN A 40 3.52 1.90 -3.91
C ASN A 40 2.50 1.29 -2.93
N VAL A 41 2.70 1.46 -1.61
CA VAL A 41 1.68 1.06 -0.62
C VAL A 41 0.42 1.92 -0.74
N ILE A 42 0.59 3.23 -0.93
CA ILE A 42 -0.54 4.15 -1.16
C ILE A 42 -1.17 3.89 -2.52
N ASP A 43 -0.38 3.60 -3.55
CA ASP A 43 -0.91 3.23 -4.87
C ASP A 43 -1.77 1.97 -4.83
N ALA A 44 -1.39 0.96 -4.02
CA ALA A 44 -2.19 -0.24 -3.85
C ALA A 44 -3.53 0.05 -3.18
N LEU A 45 -3.53 0.89 -2.14
CA LEU A 45 -4.76 1.35 -1.48
C LEU A 45 -5.67 2.10 -2.46
N LEU A 46 -5.11 3.03 -3.24
CA LEU A 46 -5.88 3.75 -4.25
C LEU A 46 -6.45 2.81 -5.32
N PHE A 47 -5.66 1.85 -5.79
CA PHE A 47 -6.10 0.86 -6.78
C PHE A 47 -7.34 0.08 -6.30
N VAL A 48 -7.32 -0.45 -5.07
CA VAL A 48 -8.44 -1.26 -4.55
C VAL A 48 -9.67 -0.42 -4.18
N PHE A 49 -9.48 0.84 -3.78
CA PHE A 49 -10.59 1.76 -3.49
C PHE A 49 -11.12 2.51 -4.72
N GLY A 50 -10.67 2.15 -5.92
CA GLY A 50 -11.15 2.74 -7.17
C GLY A 50 -10.63 4.16 -7.45
N GLY A 51 -9.57 4.58 -6.77
CA GLY A 51 -8.82 5.78 -7.11
C GLY A 51 -8.22 5.63 -8.50
N SER A 52 -8.81 6.26 -9.52
CA SER A 52 -8.23 6.28 -10.85
C SER A 52 -6.81 6.84 -10.78
N SER A 53 -5.84 6.03 -11.19
CA SER A 53 -4.57 6.56 -11.65
C SER A 53 -4.90 7.54 -12.77
N LYS A 54 -4.71 8.84 -12.54
CA LYS A 54 -4.80 9.85 -13.61
C LYS A 54 -3.72 9.51 -14.62
N LYS A 55 -4.05 8.66 -15.59
CA LYS A 55 -3.37 8.60 -16.87
C LYS A 55 -3.67 9.94 -17.54
N ARG A 56 -2.77 10.91 -17.33
CA ARG A 56 -2.60 12.02 -18.26
C ARG A 56 -1.77 11.52 -19.43
#